data_AF-A0A6A2WC61-F1
#
_entry.id   AF-A0A6A2WC61-F1
#
_cell.length_a   1.000
_cell.length_b   1.000
_cell.length_c   1.000
_cell.angle_alpha   90.00
_cell.angle_beta   90.00
_cell.angle_gamma   90.00
#
_symmetry.space_group_name_H-M   'P 1'
#
loop_
_entity.id
_entity.type
_entity.pdbx_description
1 polymer ?
#
loop_
_entity_poly.entity_id
_entity_poly.type
_entity_poly.pdbx_seq_one_letter_code
_entity_poly.pdbx_strand_id
1 'polypeptide(L)'
;METKLALFVLFSLSFSVSQTLSSVLANGIDYWCNKTPNPQPCKKCRNYKEKAAWADCLKLYQQTILQLNQTLDATECSDFDEQTWLSSALTNLETCRAGNASFVPQTYQHGFPSWPNPGDRKLLQSSSPTPNLVVAQDGSGNHRTIKEALDAASKRSGDGRFVIRVKSGIYKENLEIGNKLKNIMLIGDGLRNTIITGSRSIGGGPQNHQAVALRSGSDLSVFYRCGFEGYQDTLYAHSQRQFYKECYIYGTVDFIFGNAAAVLQNCMIYARRPMDKQKNIVTAQGRTDPNQNTGIVIHNSRVMAAADLAPVLIHSKRSWDVHGRKYRNIGPAASTNRRVKWEGYRVITSATEASKFTVTNFIAGTSWLPSVGIPFTPGL
;
A
#
# COMPACT_ATOMS: atom_id res chain seq x y z
N MET A 1 19.44 39.54 -47.34
CA MET A 1 19.44 39.31 -45.88
C MET A 1 17.98 39.34 -45.48
N GLU A 2 17.32 38.34 -44.92
CA GLU A 2 17.73 37.16 -44.16
C GLU A 2 16.69 36.06 -44.40
N THR A 3 17.12 34.80 -44.47
CA THR A 3 16.31 33.58 -44.21
C THR A 3 17.21 32.39 -44.55
N LYS A 4 18.06 31.97 -43.60
CA LYS A 4 18.78 30.67 -43.60
C LYS A 4 19.66 30.55 -42.34
N LEU A 5 19.05 30.40 -41.16
CA LEU A 5 19.79 29.98 -39.95
C LEU A 5 19.01 29.09 -38.95
N ALA A 6 17.77 28.68 -39.26
CA ALA A 6 16.94 27.94 -38.30
C ALA A 6 16.98 26.40 -38.45
N LEU A 7 17.50 25.84 -39.55
CA LEU A 7 17.36 24.40 -39.82
C LEU A 7 18.56 23.52 -39.42
N PHE A 8 19.72 24.08 -39.10
CA PHE A 8 20.92 23.28 -38.81
C PHE A 8 21.16 22.97 -37.32
N VAL A 9 20.45 23.64 -36.40
CA VAL A 9 20.64 23.45 -34.94
C VAL A 9 19.79 22.31 -34.37
N LEU A 10 18.75 21.85 -35.09
CA LEU A 10 17.85 20.81 -34.60
C LEU A 10 18.33 19.36 -34.88
N PHE A 11 19.36 19.16 -35.71
CA PHE A 11 19.81 17.81 -36.08
C PHE A 11 21.06 17.31 -35.32
N SER A 12 21.71 18.14 -34.49
CA SER A 12 22.91 17.76 -33.72
C SER A 12 22.66 17.48 -32.24
N LEU A 13 21.46 17.75 -31.71
CA LEU A 13 21.11 17.48 -30.31
C LEU A 13 20.48 16.08 -30.09
N SER A 14 20.13 15.36 -31.14
CA SER A 14 19.53 14.01 -31.02
C SER A 14 20.57 12.88 -30.92
N PHE A 15 21.84 13.11 -31.29
CA PHE A 15 22.89 12.07 -31.24
C PHE A 15 23.68 12.06 -29.92
N SER A 16 23.84 13.20 -29.25
CA SER A 16 24.64 13.33 -28.02
C SER A 16 23.91 12.87 -26.74
N VAL A 17 22.58 12.81 -26.78
CA VAL A 17 21.76 12.28 -25.67
C VAL A 17 21.83 10.75 -25.63
N SER A 18 22.09 10.08 -26.76
CA SER A 18 22.17 8.63 -26.83
C SER A 18 23.45 8.06 -26.20
N GLN A 19 24.62 8.67 -26.45
CA GLN A 19 25.90 8.19 -25.90
C GLN A 19 26.07 8.49 -24.39
N THR A 20 25.44 9.56 -23.90
CA THR A 20 25.42 9.89 -22.47
C THR A 20 24.46 8.98 -21.69
N LEU A 21 23.33 8.57 -22.27
CA LEU A 21 22.43 7.59 -21.63
C LEU A 21 23.08 6.21 -21.48
N SER A 22 23.79 5.72 -22.51
CA SER A 22 24.46 4.41 -22.46
C SER A 22 25.61 4.37 -21.44
N SER A 23 26.31 5.48 -21.21
CA SER A 23 27.39 5.56 -20.21
C SER A 23 26.87 5.72 -18.77
N VAL A 24 25.75 6.42 -18.57
CA VAL A 24 25.05 6.51 -17.27
C VAL A 24 24.47 5.15 -16.84
N LEU A 25 24.00 4.33 -17.78
CA LEU A 25 23.54 2.97 -17.51
C LEU A 25 24.69 1.99 -17.22
N ALA A 26 25.87 2.19 -17.82
CA ALA A 26 27.02 1.30 -17.64
C ALA A 26 27.82 1.56 -16.35
N ASN A 27 27.94 2.82 -15.91
CA ASN A 27 28.80 3.20 -14.78
C ASN A 27 28.04 3.81 -13.57
N GLY A 28 26.72 3.96 -13.68
CA GLY A 28 25.78 4.23 -12.57
C GLY A 28 26.28 5.18 -11.48
N ILE A 29 26.39 4.66 -10.26
CA ILE A 29 26.66 5.40 -9.02
C ILE A 29 28.05 6.05 -9.00
N ASP A 30 29.08 5.39 -9.53
CA ASP A 30 30.46 5.85 -9.39
C ASP A 30 30.75 7.10 -10.26
N TYR A 31 30.06 7.22 -11.39
CA TYR A 31 30.09 8.43 -12.23
C TYR A 31 29.53 9.66 -11.49
N TRP A 32 28.39 9.49 -10.81
CA TRP A 32 27.74 10.56 -10.05
C TRP A 32 28.51 10.95 -8.78
N CYS A 33 29.08 9.96 -8.09
CA CYS A 33 29.86 10.18 -6.86
C CYS A 33 31.18 10.93 -7.09
N ASN A 34 31.76 10.85 -8.28
CA ASN A 34 32.95 11.62 -8.66
C ASN A 34 32.63 13.06 -9.10
N LYS A 35 31.37 13.39 -9.36
CA LYS A 35 30.94 14.72 -9.83
C LYS A 35 30.22 15.55 -8.76
N THR A 36 29.83 14.94 -7.63
CA THR A 36 29.16 15.66 -6.54
C THR A 36 30.16 16.43 -5.68
N PRO A 37 29.85 17.69 -5.28
CA PRO A 37 30.66 18.44 -4.31
C PRO A 37 30.72 17.79 -2.92
N ASN A 38 29.88 16.79 -2.65
CA ASN A 38 29.74 16.16 -1.34
C ASN A 38 29.74 14.61 -1.48
N PRO A 39 30.93 13.98 -1.65
CA PRO A 39 31.06 12.55 -1.97
C PRO A 39 30.91 11.60 -0.76
N GLN A 40 30.83 12.14 0.45
CA GLN A 40 30.72 11.37 1.71
C GLN A 40 29.48 10.43 1.79
N PRO A 41 28.29 10.80 1.28
CA PRO A 41 27.12 9.90 1.27
C PRO A 41 27.35 8.64 0.42
N CYS A 42 28.12 8.75 -0.66
CA CYS A 42 28.43 7.62 -1.55
C CYS A 42 29.34 6.57 -0.91
N LYS A 43 30.24 6.99 0.00
CA LYS A 43 31.13 6.07 0.73
C LYS A 43 30.39 5.19 1.75
N LYS A 44 29.10 5.45 2.03
CA LYS A 44 28.29 4.73 3.03
C LYS A 44 27.40 3.62 2.48
N CYS A 45 27.20 3.49 1.17
CA CYS A 45 26.43 2.39 0.59
C CYS A 45 27.26 1.09 0.62
N ARG A 46 26.95 0.18 1.54
CA ARG A 46 27.74 -1.01 1.87
C ARG A 46 27.46 -2.22 0.96
N ASN A 47 26.32 -2.29 0.27
CA ASN A 47 25.97 -3.44 -0.58
C ASN A 47 25.15 -3.07 -1.85
N TYR A 48 25.03 -4.04 -2.78
CA TYR A 48 24.30 -3.87 -4.05
C TYR A 48 22.83 -3.45 -3.86
N LYS A 49 22.16 -3.92 -2.81
CA LYS A 49 20.76 -3.57 -2.52
C LYS A 49 20.61 -2.11 -2.07
N GLU A 50 21.54 -1.61 -1.27
CA GLU A 50 21.58 -0.20 -0.87
C GLU A 50 21.91 0.72 -2.05
N LYS A 51 22.83 0.30 -2.93
CA LYS A 51 23.11 1.00 -4.20
C LYS A 51 21.89 1.04 -5.12
N ALA A 52 21.15 -0.06 -5.23
CA ALA A 52 19.91 -0.11 -6.03
C ALA A 52 18.80 0.75 -5.43
N ALA A 53 18.58 0.69 -4.12
CA ALA A 53 17.62 1.54 -3.42
C ALA A 53 17.94 3.03 -3.55
N TRP A 54 19.23 3.38 -3.51
CA TRP A 54 19.69 4.75 -3.74
C TRP A 54 19.48 5.20 -5.19
N ALA A 55 19.78 4.33 -6.16
CA ALA A 55 19.53 4.62 -7.57
C ALA A 55 18.03 4.83 -7.87
N ASP A 56 17.16 4.03 -7.25
CA ASP A 56 15.71 4.18 -7.37
C ASP A 56 15.21 5.44 -6.66
N CYS A 57 15.76 5.77 -5.49
CA CYS A 57 15.50 7.04 -4.82
C CYS A 57 15.92 8.25 -5.68
N LEU A 58 17.09 8.20 -6.34
CA LEU A 58 17.56 9.28 -7.22
C LEU A 58 16.62 9.48 -8.42
N LYS A 59 16.08 8.41 -9.01
CA LYS A 59 15.05 8.50 -10.05
C LYS A 59 13.79 9.18 -9.52
N LEU A 60 13.36 8.82 -8.32
CA LEU A 60 12.18 9.43 -7.67
C LEU A 60 12.42 10.92 -7.39
N TYR A 61 13.61 11.33 -6.95
CA TYR A 61 13.97 12.74 -6.78
C TYR A 61 13.96 13.52 -8.10
N GLN A 62 14.49 12.94 -9.19
CA GLN A 62 14.45 13.57 -10.51
C GLN A 62 13.00 13.74 -11.01
N GLN A 63 12.14 12.75 -10.78
CA GLN A 63 10.71 12.85 -11.07
C GLN A 63 10.00 13.91 -10.21
N THR A 64 10.36 14.02 -8.93
CA THR A 64 9.88 15.08 -8.05
C THR A 64 10.28 16.46 -8.56
N ILE A 65 11.54 16.67 -8.97
CA ILE A 65 12.01 17.94 -9.54
C ILE A 65 11.25 18.26 -10.82
N LEU A 66 11.04 17.28 -11.71
CA LEU A 66 10.26 17.47 -12.92
C LEU A 66 8.81 17.90 -12.61
N GLN A 67 8.15 17.26 -11.65
CA GLN A 67 6.79 17.58 -11.23
C GLN A 67 6.69 18.97 -10.58
N LEU A 68 7.68 19.35 -9.78
CA LEU A 68 7.74 20.68 -9.16
C LEU A 68 8.03 21.77 -10.20
N ASN A 69 8.92 21.53 -11.16
CA ASN A 69 9.15 22.47 -12.26
C ASN A 69 7.91 22.59 -13.15
N GLN A 70 7.19 21.50 -13.40
CA GLN A 70 5.91 21.55 -14.11
C GLN A 70 4.87 22.40 -13.35
N THR A 71 4.90 22.37 -12.01
CA THR A 71 4.05 23.23 -11.17
C THR A 71 4.48 24.71 -11.24
N LEU A 72 5.78 24.99 -11.39
CA LEU A 72 6.33 26.35 -11.42
C LEU A 72 6.29 27.01 -12.80
N ASP A 73 6.42 26.23 -13.89
CA ASP A 73 6.46 26.74 -15.28
C ASP A 73 5.07 26.77 -15.97
N ALA A 74 4.02 26.25 -15.32
CA ALA A 74 2.70 26.18 -15.93
C ALA A 74 1.97 27.53 -15.89
N THR A 75 2.02 28.28 -16.99
CA THR A 75 1.25 29.52 -17.16
C THR A 75 -0.26 29.29 -17.32
N GLU A 76 -0.71 28.05 -17.54
CA GLU A 76 -2.13 27.65 -17.61
C GLU A 76 -2.34 26.22 -17.05
N CYS A 77 -2.04 25.99 -15.77
CA CYS A 77 -2.49 24.77 -15.10
C CYS A 77 -3.74 25.01 -14.28
N SER A 78 -4.60 23.98 -14.19
CA SER A 78 -5.70 24.00 -13.25
C SER A 78 -5.20 23.67 -11.85
N ASP A 79 -5.86 24.16 -10.80
CA ASP A 79 -5.59 23.77 -9.40
C ASP A 79 -5.50 22.24 -9.21
N PHE A 80 -6.16 21.48 -10.08
CA PHE A 80 -6.15 20.03 -10.14
C PHE A 80 -4.81 19.44 -10.63
N ASP A 81 -4.15 20.06 -11.61
CA ASP A 81 -2.86 19.60 -12.14
C ASP A 81 -1.74 19.85 -11.12
N GLU A 82 -1.77 21.01 -10.46
CA GLU A 82 -0.86 21.35 -9.37
C GLU A 82 -0.98 20.37 -8.20
N GLN A 83 -2.22 20.10 -7.72
CA GLN A 83 -2.45 19.12 -6.66
C GLN A 83 -1.99 17.72 -7.05
N THR A 84 -2.16 17.34 -8.31
CA THR A 84 -1.75 16.02 -8.82
C THR A 84 -0.22 15.90 -8.84
N TRP A 85 0.49 16.93 -9.31
CA TRP A 85 1.95 16.93 -9.36
C TRP A 85 2.58 17.04 -7.98
N LEU A 86 2.04 17.88 -7.09
CA LEU A 86 2.49 17.99 -5.70
C LEU A 86 2.25 16.69 -4.92
N SER A 87 1.11 16.03 -5.12
CA SER A 87 0.80 14.74 -4.48
C SER A 87 1.72 13.61 -4.98
N SER A 88 2.06 13.63 -6.27
CA SER A 88 2.99 12.69 -6.87
C SER A 88 4.42 12.94 -6.38
N ALA A 89 4.82 14.20 -6.26
CA ALA A 89 6.11 14.63 -5.73
C ALA A 89 6.30 14.18 -4.28
N LEU A 90 5.27 14.35 -3.44
CA LEU A 90 5.26 13.90 -2.05
C LEU A 90 5.36 12.36 -1.96
N THR A 91 4.61 11.64 -2.79
CA THR A 91 4.63 10.16 -2.82
C THR A 91 6.02 9.64 -3.23
N ASN A 92 6.66 10.29 -4.21
CA ASN A 92 8.02 9.96 -4.65
C ASN A 92 9.05 10.16 -3.52
N LEU A 93 8.94 11.26 -2.77
CA LEU A 93 9.80 11.54 -1.62
C LEU A 93 9.60 10.54 -0.47
N GLU A 94 8.36 10.20 -0.14
CA GLU A 94 8.04 9.20 0.87
C GLU A 94 8.53 7.80 0.49
N THR A 95 8.39 7.44 -0.79
CA THR A 95 8.85 6.15 -1.32
C THR A 95 10.37 6.05 -1.31
N CYS A 96 11.09 7.10 -1.72
CA CYS A 96 12.54 7.17 -1.56
C CYS A 96 12.94 7.02 -0.08
N ARG A 97 12.30 7.79 0.82
CA ARG A 97 12.61 7.76 2.26
C ARG A 97 12.43 6.37 2.86
N ALA A 98 11.34 5.69 2.50
CA ALA A 98 11.07 4.32 2.96
C ALA A 98 12.08 3.30 2.38
N GLY A 99 12.59 3.53 1.16
CA GLY A 99 13.56 2.66 0.50
C GLY A 99 14.98 2.70 1.09
N ASN A 100 15.36 3.80 1.75
CA ASN A 100 16.73 4.01 2.27
C ASN A 100 16.92 3.61 3.76
N ALA A 101 15.94 2.92 4.36
CA ALA A 101 15.99 2.55 5.77
C ALA A 101 16.88 1.30 6.01
N SER A 102 18.19 1.46 5.90
CA SER A 102 19.15 0.69 6.71
C SER A 102 19.19 1.32 8.10
N PHE A 103 18.83 0.55 9.13
CA PHE A 103 18.77 0.95 10.54
C PHE A 103 20.08 1.63 11.00
N VAL A 104 20.06 2.96 11.09
CA VAL A 104 20.88 3.69 12.06
C VAL A 104 19.91 4.08 13.17
N PRO A 105 20.09 3.61 14.42
CA PRO A 105 19.33 4.15 15.54
C PRO A 105 19.71 5.63 15.66
N GLN A 106 18.85 6.53 15.17
CA GLN A 106 19.01 7.94 15.46
C GLN A 106 18.59 8.17 16.91
N THR A 107 19.58 8.38 17.78
CA THR A 107 19.35 8.92 19.11
C THR A 107 19.01 10.40 18.96
N TYR A 108 17.72 10.73 19.00
CA TYR A 108 17.27 12.12 19.10
C TYR A 108 17.62 12.66 20.49
N GLN A 109 18.78 13.29 20.62
CA GLN A 109 19.26 13.90 21.88
C GLN A 109 18.37 15.06 22.37
N HIS A 110 17.47 15.60 21.53
CA HIS A 110 16.60 16.75 21.86
C HIS A 110 15.10 16.51 21.63
N GLY A 111 14.66 15.25 21.60
CA GLY A 111 13.25 14.93 21.38
C GLY A 111 12.78 15.16 19.94
N PHE A 112 11.51 14.82 19.69
CA PHE A 112 10.92 14.85 18.35
C PHE A 112 10.57 16.29 17.92
N PRO A 113 10.80 16.70 16.66
CA PRO A 113 10.52 18.06 16.19
C PRO A 113 9.07 18.50 16.43
N SER A 114 8.81 19.82 16.39
CA SER A 114 7.49 20.38 16.68
C SER A 114 6.47 20.32 15.52
N TRP A 115 6.96 20.19 14.28
CA TRP A 115 6.17 20.18 13.04
C TRP A 115 5.29 18.92 12.77
N PRO A 116 5.54 17.74 13.36
CA PRO A 116 4.61 16.61 13.35
C PRO A 116 3.47 16.85 14.32
N ASN A 117 2.24 16.53 13.90
CA ASN A 117 1.06 16.66 14.73
C ASN A 117 1.22 15.86 16.04
N PRO A 118 0.55 16.23 17.13
CA PRO A 118 0.63 15.50 18.41
C PRO A 118 0.33 14.00 18.29
N GLY A 119 -0.58 13.60 17.39
CA GLY A 119 -0.87 12.20 17.09
C GLY A 119 0.29 11.48 16.39
N ASP A 120 0.90 12.12 15.38
CA ASP A 120 2.05 11.59 14.64
C ASP A 120 3.31 11.55 15.54
N ARG A 121 3.45 12.52 16.43
CA ARG A 121 4.51 12.57 17.45
C ARG A 121 4.38 11.40 18.42
N LYS A 122 3.17 11.10 18.91
CA LYS A 122 2.90 9.96 19.79
C LYS A 122 3.13 8.62 19.07
N LEU A 123 2.89 8.56 17.76
CA LEU A 123 3.18 7.40 16.92
C LEU A 123 4.69 7.17 16.73
N LEU A 124 5.44 8.24 16.48
CA LEU A 124 6.91 8.20 16.30
C LEU A 124 7.65 8.00 17.63
N GLN A 125 7.01 8.34 18.75
CA GLN A 125 7.44 8.03 20.12
C GLN A 125 6.92 6.69 20.64
N SER A 126 6.02 6.01 19.93
CA SER A 126 5.52 4.72 20.35
C SER A 126 6.65 3.69 20.19
N SER A 127 7.28 3.34 21.30
CA SER A 127 8.10 2.13 21.38
C SER A 127 7.27 0.98 20.81
N SER A 128 7.80 0.28 19.80
CA SER A 128 7.16 -0.94 19.31
C SER A 128 6.82 -1.84 20.51
N PRO A 129 5.61 -2.44 20.57
CA PRO A 129 5.21 -3.20 21.73
C PRO A 129 6.21 -4.33 21.99
N THR A 130 6.48 -4.60 23.27
CA THR A 130 7.44 -5.63 23.67
C THR A 130 6.93 -7.01 23.21
N PRO A 131 7.71 -7.78 22.43
CA PRO A 131 7.28 -9.08 21.96
C PRO A 131 7.29 -10.11 23.09
N ASN A 132 6.26 -10.95 23.15
CA ASN A 132 6.24 -12.15 24.00
C ASN A 132 7.06 -13.28 23.38
N LEU A 133 7.00 -13.43 22.05
CA LEU A 133 7.80 -14.38 21.29
C LEU A 133 8.42 -13.70 20.06
N VAL A 134 9.60 -14.17 19.68
CA VAL A 134 10.29 -13.79 18.45
C VAL A 134 10.42 -15.01 17.55
N VAL A 135 10.02 -14.87 16.29
CA VAL A 135 10.19 -15.87 15.24
C VAL A 135 11.32 -15.45 14.33
N ALA A 136 12.30 -16.33 14.13
CA ALA A 136 13.47 -16.05 13.31
C ALA A 136 14.02 -17.32 12.64
N GLN A 137 14.08 -17.33 11.30
CA GLN A 137 14.59 -18.48 10.54
C GLN A 137 16.10 -18.72 10.77
N ASP A 138 16.83 -17.67 11.14
CA ASP A 138 18.26 -17.69 11.47
C ASP A 138 18.58 -18.32 12.84
N GLY A 139 17.55 -18.65 13.64
CA GLY A 139 17.69 -19.21 14.99
C GLY A 139 17.95 -18.19 16.10
N SER A 140 17.93 -16.89 15.81
CA SER A 140 18.10 -15.82 16.81
C SER A 140 16.84 -15.48 17.61
N GLY A 141 15.73 -16.19 17.36
CA GLY A 141 14.44 -16.03 18.03
C GLY A 141 14.08 -17.26 18.88
N ASN A 142 12.88 -17.23 19.48
CA ASN A 142 12.34 -18.34 20.24
C ASN A 142 11.94 -19.54 19.34
N HIS A 143 11.44 -19.24 18.14
CA HIS A 143 10.93 -20.24 17.19
C HIS A 143 11.44 -19.95 15.77
N ARG A 144 11.50 -20.98 14.92
CA ARG A 144 11.91 -20.81 13.51
C ARG A 144 10.74 -20.59 12.58
N THR A 145 9.55 -21.06 12.97
CA THR A 145 8.32 -20.95 12.18
C THR A 145 7.26 -20.14 12.94
N ILE A 146 6.34 -19.53 12.20
CA ILE A 146 5.24 -18.76 12.80
C ILE A 146 4.23 -19.72 13.43
N LYS A 147 4.02 -20.88 12.82
CA LYS A 147 3.17 -21.94 13.38
C LYS A 147 3.61 -22.37 14.79
N GLU A 148 4.90 -22.62 15.01
CA GLU A 148 5.43 -22.96 16.34
C GLU A 148 5.12 -21.88 17.38
N ALA A 149 5.25 -20.60 17.01
CA ALA A 149 4.93 -19.50 17.91
C ALA A 149 3.43 -19.39 18.20
N LEU A 150 2.56 -19.69 17.24
CA LEU A 150 1.11 -19.78 17.45
C LEU A 150 0.75 -20.98 18.34
N ASP A 151 1.40 -22.13 18.14
CA ASP A 151 1.22 -23.32 18.97
C ASP A 151 1.68 -23.05 20.41
N ALA A 152 2.78 -22.31 20.60
CA ALA A 152 3.22 -21.86 21.93
C ALA A 152 2.23 -20.84 22.54
N ALA A 153 1.75 -19.87 21.76
CA ALA A 153 0.75 -18.91 22.19
C ALA A 153 -0.58 -19.58 22.60
N SER A 154 -0.92 -20.73 22.01
CA SER A 154 -2.13 -21.49 22.35
C SER A 154 -2.10 -22.08 23.77
N LYS A 155 -0.90 -22.26 24.35
CA LYS A 155 -0.68 -22.84 25.68
C LYS A 155 -0.58 -21.78 26.77
N ARG A 156 -0.64 -20.49 26.42
CA ARG A 156 -0.51 -19.40 27.37
C ARG A 156 -1.68 -19.35 28.35
N SER A 157 -1.43 -18.81 29.54
CA SER A 157 -2.49 -18.45 30.49
C SER A 157 -2.90 -16.98 30.30
N GLY A 158 -4.16 -16.68 30.57
CA GLY A 158 -4.72 -15.33 30.44
C GLY A 158 -5.23 -14.99 29.03
N ASP A 159 -5.84 -13.83 28.89
CA ASP A 159 -6.52 -13.37 27.67
C ASP A 159 -5.92 -12.07 27.10
N GLY A 160 -4.93 -11.48 27.76
CA GLY A 160 -4.25 -10.26 27.31
C GLY A 160 -3.61 -10.37 25.92
N ARG A 161 -3.19 -9.21 25.37
CA ARG A 161 -2.52 -9.12 24.07
C ARG A 161 -1.23 -9.93 24.08
N PHE A 162 -1.08 -10.82 23.11
CA PHE A 162 0.09 -11.65 22.93
C PHE A 162 0.81 -11.27 21.63
N VAL A 163 1.99 -10.68 21.75
CA VAL A 163 2.77 -10.10 20.66
C VAL A 163 3.81 -11.10 20.17
N ILE A 164 3.72 -11.47 18.89
CA ILE A 164 4.70 -12.30 18.20
C ILE A 164 5.40 -11.42 17.17
N ARG A 165 6.69 -11.15 17.40
CA ARG A 165 7.53 -10.48 16.41
C ARG A 165 8.08 -11.50 15.42
N VAL A 166 7.89 -11.25 14.14
CA VAL A 166 8.39 -12.10 13.06
C VAL A 166 9.51 -11.34 12.36
N LYS A 167 10.74 -11.85 12.46
CA LYS A 167 11.90 -11.18 11.85
C LYS A 167 11.80 -11.18 10.33
N SER A 168 12.69 -10.44 9.68
CA SER A 168 12.84 -10.48 8.22
C SER A 168 13.09 -11.91 7.73
N GLY A 169 12.37 -12.34 6.71
CA GLY A 169 12.43 -13.69 6.15
C GLY A 169 11.25 -13.99 5.23
N ILE A 170 11.35 -15.10 4.52
CA ILE A 170 10.27 -15.64 3.69
C ILE A 170 9.77 -16.93 4.37
N TYR A 171 8.59 -16.84 4.97
CA TYR A 171 7.93 -17.89 5.72
C TYR A 171 6.92 -18.61 4.81
N LYS A 172 7.30 -19.79 4.31
CA LYS A 172 6.45 -20.62 3.45
C LYS A 172 5.50 -21.47 4.30
N GLU A 173 4.46 -20.84 4.84
CA GLU A 173 3.53 -21.43 5.80
C GLU A 173 2.08 -21.08 5.46
N ASN A 174 1.16 -22.03 5.67
CA ASN A 174 -0.28 -21.74 5.67
C ASN A 174 -0.73 -21.64 7.12
N LEU A 175 -1.04 -20.43 7.57
CA LEU A 175 -1.34 -20.13 8.97
C LEU A 175 -2.84 -20.13 9.23
N GLU A 176 -3.23 -20.64 10.39
CA GLU A 176 -4.59 -20.55 10.90
C GLU A 176 -4.56 -20.07 12.34
N ILE A 177 -5.28 -18.97 12.61
CA ILE A 177 -5.47 -18.45 13.97
C ILE A 177 -6.91 -18.79 14.36
N GLY A 178 -7.08 -19.92 15.04
CA GLY A 178 -8.38 -20.43 15.47
C GLY A 178 -9.04 -19.56 16.55
N ASN A 179 -10.33 -19.79 16.78
CA ASN A 179 -11.15 -19.04 17.74
C ASN A 179 -10.67 -19.08 19.21
N LYS A 180 -9.85 -20.08 19.59
CA LYS A 180 -9.23 -20.18 20.92
C LYS A 180 -8.07 -19.21 21.10
N LEU A 181 -7.41 -18.81 20.01
CA LEU A 181 -6.28 -17.87 19.99
C LEU A 181 -6.78 -16.42 19.91
N LYS A 182 -7.17 -15.87 21.06
CA LYS A 182 -7.64 -14.48 21.15
C LYS A 182 -6.47 -13.51 21.34
N ASN A 183 -6.65 -12.26 20.89
CA ASN A 183 -5.75 -11.13 21.14
C ASN A 183 -4.29 -11.35 20.69
N ILE A 184 -4.08 -12.09 19.60
CA ILE A 184 -2.76 -12.28 18.98
C ILE A 184 -2.42 -11.05 18.14
N MET A 185 -1.20 -10.54 18.29
CA MET A 185 -0.63 -9.48 17.45
C MET A 185 0.62 -10.01 16.75
N LEU A 186 0.60 -10.08 15.43
CA LEU A 186 1.78 -10.38 14.62
C LEU A 186 2.43 -9.08 14.16
N ILE A 187 3.74 -8.93 14.35
CA ILE A 187 4.50 -7.75 13.94
C ILE A 187 5.72 -8.17 13.13
N GLY A 188 5.78 -7.79 11.85
CA GLY A 188 6.94 -8.01 11.00
C GLY A 188 8.01 -6.92 11.15
N ASP A 189 9.24 -7.21 10.74
CA ASP A 189 10.34 -6.22 10.63
C ASP A 189 10.17 -5.27 9.42
N GLY A 190 9.05 -5.35 8.71
CA GLY A 190 8.65 -4.45 7.64
C GLY A 190 7.96 -5.16 6.49
N LEU A 191 7.12 -4.42 5.77
CA LEU A 191 6.28 -4.91 4.66
C LEU A 191 7.06 -5.71 3.60
N ARG A 192 8.27 -5.26 3.25
CA ARG A 192 9.11 -5.90 2.23
C ARG A 192 10.13 -6.91 2.79
N ASN A 193 10.23 -6.99 4.12
CA ASN A 193 11.25 -7.78 4.80
C ASN A 193 10.68 -9.07 5.38
N THR A 194 9.44 -9.05 5.87
CA THR A 194 8.76 -10.20 6.47
C THR A 194 7.62 -10.62 5.55
N ILE A 195 7.79 -11.75 4.86
CA ILE A 195 6.85 -12.25 3.85
C ILE A 195 6.32 -13.60 4.33
N ILE A 196 4.99 -13.72 4.42
CA ILE A 196 4.30 -15.00 4.65
C ILE A 196 3.68 -15.41 3.32
N THR A 197 3.98 -16.62 2.85
CA THR A 197 3.51 -17.09 1.55
C THR A 197 3.01 -18.53 1.60
N GLY A 198 1.92 -18.77 0.88
CA GLY A 198 1.32 -20.08 0.66
C GLY A 198 0.81 -20.18 -0.77
N SER A 199 0.59 -21.41 -1.24
CA SER A 199 0.18 -21.69 -2.62
C SER A 199 -1.09 -22.54 -2.69
N ARG A 200 -1.96 -22.45 -1.68
CA ARG A 200 -3.26 -23.13 -1.70
C ARG A 200 -4.21 -22.38 -2.62
N SER A 201 -4.69 -23.03 -3.68
CA SER A 201 -5.78 -22.55 -4.54
C SER A 201 -6.85 -23.62 -4.70
N ILE A 202 -8.08 -23.21 -5.02
CA ILE A 202 -9.15 -24.16 -5.36
C ILE A 202 -8.74 -24.84 -6.68
N GLY A 203 -8.20 -26.05 -6.61
CA GLY A 203 -7.75 -26.82 -7.78
C GLY A 203 -6.23 -26.93 -7.99
N GLY A 204 -5.37 -26.39 -7.12
CA GLY A 204 -3.96 -26.78 -7.06
C GLY A 204 -3.00 -26.21 -8.11
N GLY A 205 -3.08 -24.90 -8.39
CA GLY A 205 -2.08 -24.22 -9.22
C GLY A 205 -2.41 -22.75 -9.57
N PRO A 206 -1.43 -21.98 -10.09
CA PRO A 206 -1.61 -20.58 -10.50
C PRO A 206 -2.57 -20.40 -11.70
N GLN A 207 -2.90 -21.48 -12.41
CA GLN A 207 -3.89 -21.51 -13.50
C GLN A 207 -5.34 -21.75 -13.03
N ASN A 208 -5.61 -22.05 -11.75
CA ASN A 208 -6.90 -22.63 -11.32
C ASN A 208 -7.81 -21.68 -10.53
N HIS A 209 -7.91 -20.41 -10.93
CA HIS A 209 -8.85 -19.46 -10.32
C HIS A 209 -8.60 -19.26 -8.80
N GLN A 210 -9.62 -19.04 -7.97
CA GLN A 210 -9.56 -18.43 -6.62
C GLN A 210 -8.34 -18.84 -5.75
N ALA A 211 -7.59 -17.84 -5.27
CA ALA A 211 -6.44 -18.03 -4.37
C ALA A 211 -6.37 -16.93 -3.31
N VAL A 212 -6.82 -17.26 -2.09
CA VAL A 212 -6.92 -16.32 -0.98
C VAL A 212 -5.58 -16.12 -0.29
N ALA A 213 -5.10 -14.88 -0.25
CA ALA A 213 -3.89 -14.49 0.48
C ALA A 213 -4.19 -14.26 1.97
N LEU A 214 -5.33 -13.64 2.28
CA LEU A 214 -5.80 -13.46 3.66
C LEU A 214 -7.30 -13.72 3.74
N ARG A 215 -7.71 -14.54 4.71
CA ARG A 215 -9.10 -14.65 5.15
C ARG A 215 -9.21 -14.21 6.60
N SER A 216 -10.02 -13.17 6.86
CA SER A 216 -10.35 -12.75 8.22
C SER A 216 -11.84 -12.97 8.50
N GLY A 217 -12.13 -13.70 9.58
CA GLY A 217 -13.46 -13.78 10.19
C GLY A 217 -13.45 -13.34 11.66
N SER A 218 -12.37 -12.69 12.10
CA SER A 218 -12.17 -12.26 13.48
C SER A 218 -12.82 -10.89 13.71
N ASP A 219 -13.63 -10.79 14.74
CA ASP A 219 -14.19 -9.52 15.17
C ASP A 219 -13.12 -8.64 15.80
N LEU A 220 -13.22 -7.33 15.54
CA LEU A 220 -12.26 -6.31 16.00
C LEU A 220 -10.82 -6.58 15.48
N SER A 221 -10.70 -7.16 14.28
CA SER A 221 -9.40 -7.40 13.64
C SER A 221 -8.84 -6.14 12.98
N VAL A 222 -7.54 -5.91 13.15
CA VAL A 222 -6.81 -4.77 12.56
C VAL A 222 -5.65 -5.24 11.72
N PHE A 223 -5.51 -4.66 10.53
CA PHE A 223 -4.35 -4.81 9.67
C PHE A 223 -3.78 -3.41 9.42
N TYR A 224 -2.53 -3.19 9.83
CA TYR A 224 -1.87 -1.89 9.71
C TYR A 224 -0.56 -2.05 8.97
N ARG A 225 -0.39 -1.32 7.85
CA ARG A 225 0.81 -1.38 6.99
C ARG A 225 1.14 -2.79 6.49
N CYS A 226 0.09 -3.58 6.23
CA CYS A 226 0.19 -4.92 5.65
C CYS A 226 0.05 -4.89 4.12
N GLY A 227 0.64 -5.89 3.46
CA GLY A 227 0.49 -6.15 2.04
C GLY A 227 -0.27 -7.44 1.81
N PHE A 228 -1.27 -7.40 0.94
CA PHE A 228 -2.04 -8.55 0.50
C PHE A 228 -1.90 -8.67 -1.00
N GLU A 229 -1.14 -9.67 -1.44
CA GLU A 229 -0.79 -9.85 -2.85
C GLU A 229 -1.39 -11.15 -3.38
N GLY A 230 -2.20 -11.02 -4.42
CA GLY A 230 -2.79 -12.16 -5.11
C GLY A 230 -3.27 -11.79 -6.51
N TYR A 231 -4.19 -12.60 -7.03
CA TYR A 231 -4.91 -12.37 -8.27
C TYR A 231 -6.41 -12.38 -7.98
N GLN A 232 -7.09 -13.49 -8.27
CA GLN A 232 -8.50 -13.67 -7.96
C GLN A 232 -8.69 -14.00 -6.47
N ASP A 233 -9.66 -13.34 -5.83
CA ASP A 233 -10.07 -13.59 -4.43
C ASP A 233 -8.95 -13.34 -3.41
N THR A 234 -8.17 -12.26 -3.58
CA THR A 234 -6.98 -11.99 -2.75
C THR A 234 -7.31 -11.81 -1.25
N LEU A 235 -8.23 -10.90 -0.93
CA LEU A 235 -8.60 -10.53 0.44
C LEU A 235 -10.04 -10.94 0.74
N TYR A 236 -10.19 -11.99 1.55
CA TYR A 236 -11.48 -12.46 2.02
C TYR A 236 -11.83 -11.84 3.37
N ALA A 237 -12.49 -10.68 3.34
CA ALA A 237 -13.14 -10.06 4.49
C ALA A 237 -14.45 -10.82 4.80
N HIS A 238 -14.32 -12.01 5.37
CA HIS A 238 -15.38 -13.00 5.49
C HIS A 238 -16.57 -12.51 6.32
N SER A 239 -16.32 -12.15 7.59
CA SER A 239 -17.37 -11.83 8.58
C SER A 239 -16.85 -10.91 9.69
N GLN A 240 -17.74 -10.42 10.55
CA GLN A 240 -17.44 -9.55 11.70
C GLN A 240 -16.86 -8.18 11.33
N ARG A 241 -16.46 -7.39 12.34
CA ARG A 241 -15.92 -6.04 12.15
C ARG A 241 -14.41 -6.08 11.92
N GLN A 242 -13.95 -5.37 10.90
CA GLN A 242 -12.55 -5.39 10.46
C GLN A 242 -12.07 -4.00 10.06
N PHE A 243 -10.82 -3.69 10.36
CA PHE A 243 -10.20 -2.41 10.00
C PHE A 243 -8.85 -2.62 9.31
N TYR A 244 -8.70 -2.04 8.12
CA TYR A 244 -7.47 -2.07 7.33
C TYR A 244 -6.97 -0.63 7.17
N LYS A 245 -5.74 -0.34 7.58
CA LYS A 245 -5.17 1.01 7.57
C LYS A 245 -3.80 1.02 6.93
N GLU A 246 -3.60 1.91 5.95
CA GLU A 246 -2.32 2.03 5.23
C GLU A 246 -1.87 0.71 4.60
N CYS A 247 -2.82 -0.13 4.19
CA CYS A 247 -2.53 -1.42 3.57
C CYS A 247 -2.35 -1.30 2.06
N TYR A 248 -1.59 -2.24 1.50
CA TYR A 248 -1.41 -2.42 0.07
C TYR A 248 -2.14 -3.68 -0.36
N ILE A 249 -3.08 -3.57 -1.29
CA ILE A 249 -3.90 -4.69 -1.74
C ILE A 249 -3.77 -4.81 -3.25
N TYR A 250 -3.38 -5.98 -3.74
CA TYR A 250 -3.18 -6.24 -5.16
C TYR A 250 -4.04 -7.43 -5.60
N GLY A 251 -4.75 -7.29 -6.72
CA GLY A 251 -5.48 -8.42 -7.29
C GLY A 251 -6.17 -8.11 -8.62
N THR A 252 -6.98 -9.05 -9.10
CA THR A 252 -7.62 -8.99 -10.42
C THR A 252 -9.15 -9.06 -10.31
N VAL A 253 -9.71 -10.26 -10.19
CA VAL A 253 -11.15 -10.53 -10.09
C VAL A 253 -11.52 -10.67 -8.62
N ASP A 254 -12.57 -9.96 -8.18
CA ASP A 254 -13.17 -10.05 -6.85
C ASP A 254 -12.17 -10.01 -5.69
N PHE A 255 -11.11 -9.22 -5.85
CA PHE A 255 -9.93 -9.39 -5.00
C PHE A 255 -10.07 -8.79 -3.59
N ILE A 256 -11.17 -8.09 -3.31
CA ILE A 256 -11.64 -7.77 -1.96
C ILE A 256 -13.09 -8.24 -1.85
N PHE A 257 -13.35 -9.30 -1.09
CA PHE A 257 -14.67 -9.92 -1.11
C PHE A 257 -15.10 -10.44 0.26
N GLY A 258 -16.39 -10.74 0.37
CA GLY A 258 -17.01 -11.30 1.56
C GLY A 258 -18.14 -10.45 2.13
N ASN A 259 -18.51 -10.74 3.38
CA ASN A 259 -19.67 -10.13 4.05
C ASN A 259 -19.32 -9.61 5.45
N ALA A 260 -18.07 -9.18 5.68
CA ALA A 260 -17.68 -8.45 6.88
C ALA A 260 -18.28 -7.03 6.90
N ALA A 261 -18.26 -6.41 8.08
CA ALA A 261 -18.29 -4.96 8.23
C ALA A 261 -16.84 -4.45 8.22
N ALA A 262 -16.31 -4.17 7.02
CA ALA A 262 -14.90 -3.87 6.82
C ALA A 262 -14.69 -2.42 6.37
N VAL A 263 -13.77 -1.71 7.03
CA VAL A 263 -13.34 -0.36 6.60
C VAL A 263 -11.87 -0.41 6.19
N LEU A 264 -11.60 -0.04 4.94
CA LEU A 264 -10.27 0.14 4.38
C LEU A 264 -9.98 1.64 4.32
N GLN A 265 -9.06 2.12 5.14
CA GLN A 265 -8.76 3.53 5.29
C GLN A 265 -7.32 3.85 4.89
N ASN A 266 -7.12 4.86 4.04
CA ASN A 266 -5.79 5.25 3.54
C ASN A 266 -5.03 4.08 2.89
N CYS A 267 -5.74 3.15 2.25
CA CYS A 267 -5.14 2.00 1.59
C CYS A 267 -4.78 2.32 0.14
N MET A 268 -3.78 1.60 -0.37
CA MET A 268 -3.41 1.57 -1.78
C MET A 268 -3.94 0.27 -2.40
N ILE A 269 -4.86 0.39 -3.34
CA ILE A 269 -5.58 -0.73 -3.95
C ILE A 269 -5.20 -0.80 -5.42
N TYR A 270 -4.50 -1.85 -5.81
CA TYR A 270 -3.91 -2.00 -7.14
C TYR A 270 -4.57 -3.12 -7.94
N ALA A 271 -5.24 -2.74 -9.02
CA ALA A 271 -5.74 -3.68 -10.01
C ALA A 271 -4.60 -4.16 -10.90
N ARG A 272 -4.33 -5.46 -10.91
CA ARG A 272 -3.28 -6.11 -11.70
C ARG A 272 -3.77 -6.51 -13.08
N ARG A 273 -2.86 -6.89 -13.97
CA ARG A 273 -3.25 -7.46 -15.27
C ARG A 273 -3.99 -8.80 -15.07
N PRO A 274 -5.29 -8.91 -15.46
CA PRO A 274 -6.00 -10.18 -15.40
C PRO A 274 -5.61 -11.09 -16.58
N MET A 275 -6.07 -12.34 -16.55
CA MET A 275 -5.96 -13.23 -17.71
C MET A 275 -6.78 -12.70 -18.90
N ASP A 276 -6.53 -13.22 -20.09
CA ASP A 276 -7.27 -12.79 -21.27
C ASP A 276 -8.77 -13.04 -21.12
N LYS A 277 -9.57 -12.08 -21.62
CA LYS A 277 -11.04 -12.02 -21.51
C LYS A 277 -11.60 -11.82 -20.09
N GLN A 278 -10.78 -11.85 -19.04
CA GLN A 278 -11.22 -11.48 -17.69
C GLN A 278 -11.27 -9.96 -17.50
N LYS A 279 -12.15 -9.53 -16.57
CA LYS A 279 -12.28 -8.13 -16.14
C LYS A 279 -11.92 -8.02 -14.68
N ASN A 280 -11.24 -6.94 -14.31
CA ASN A 280 -10.94 -6.69 -12.92
C ASN A 280 -12.18 -6.18 -12.18
N ILE A 281 -12.41 -6.73 -10.99
CA ILE A 281 -13.47 -6.30 -10.08
C ILE A 281 -12.82 -6.09 -8.72
N VAL A 282 -12.89 -4.86 -8.21
CA VAL A 282 -12.21 -4.52 -6.96
C VAL A 282 -12.91 -5.14 -5.76
N THR A 283 -14.24 -5.09 -5.76
CA THR A 283 -15.05 -5.55 -4.63
C THR A 283 -16.16 -6.49 -5.07
N ALA A 284 -16.31 -7.62 -4.36
CA ALA A 284 -17.46 -8.51 -4.44
C ALA A 284 -18.09 -8.66 -3.05
N GLN A 285 -19.01 -7.74 -2.72
CA GLN A 285 -19.68 -7.71 -1.42
C GLN A 285 -20.85 -8.71 -1.42
N GLY A 286 -20.89 -9.60 -0.42
CA GLY A 286 -21.80 -10.76 -0.37
C GLY A 286 -22.97 -10.64 0.60
N ARG A 287 -23.50 -9.44 0.86
CA ARG A 287 -24.67 -9.26 1.75
C ARG A 287 -25.93 -9.77 1.08
N THR A 288 -26.59 -10.74 1.71
CA THR A 288 -27.81 -11.38 1.18
C THR A 288 -29.09 -10.94 1.89
N ASP A 289 -28.98 -10.37 3.10
CA ASP A 289 -30.12 -9.92 3.90
C ASP A 289 -29.99 -8.40 4.16
N PRO A 290 -31.03 -7.59 3.88
CA PRO A 290 -31.01 -6.14 4.11
C PRO A 290 -30.80 -5.73 5.58
N ASN A 291 -31.13 -6.61 6.54
CA ASN A 291 -30.97 -6.40 7.97
C ASN A 291 -29.54 -6.63 8.47
N GLN A 292 -28.66 -7.20 7.62
CA GLN A 292 -27.24 -7.30 7.94
C GLN A 292 -26.59 -5.92 7.90
N ASN A 293 -25.85 -5.58 8.96
CA ASN A 293 -25.06 -4.36 9.10
C ASN A 293 -23.66 -4.48 8.49
N THR A 294 -23.53 -5.30 7.44
CA THR A 294 -22.26 -5.63 6.78
C THR A 294 -22.07 -4.81 5.51
N GLY A 295 -20.81 -4.78 5.04
CA GLY A 295 -20.42 -3.98 3.88
C GLY A 295 -18.92 -3.73 3.86
N ILE A 296 -18.40 -3.43 2.67
CA ILE A 296 -17.01 -3.03 2.47
C ILE A 296 -16.99 -1.54 2.21
N VAL A 297 -16.31 -0.78 3.05
CA VAL A 297 -16.11 0.66 2.92
C VAL A 297 -14.67 0.94 2.53
N ILE A 298 -14.47 1.67 1.45
CA ILE A 298 -13.17 2.19 1.02
C ILE A 298 -13.16 3.69 1.31
N HIS A 299 -12.40 4.10 2.32
CA HIS A 299 -12.37 5.46 2.85
C HIS A 299 -11.00 6.11 2.63
N ASN A 300 -10.96 7.31 2.05
CA ASN A 300 -9.72 8.07 1.81
C ASN A 300 -8.56 7.22 1.23
N SER A 301 -8.89 6.32 0.30
CA SER A 301 -7.96 5.33 -0.26
C SER A 301 -7.79 5.57 -1.75
N ARG A 302 -6.71 5.04 -2.34
CA ARG A 302 -6.41 5.19 -3.77
C ARG A 302 -6.62 3.85 -4.47
N VAL A 303 -7.38 3.86 -5.56
CA VAL A 303 -7.57 2.70 -6.44
C VAL A 303 -6.87 2.99 -7.77
N MET A 304 -5.86 2.19 -8.12
CA MET A 304 -4.95 2.45 -9.23
C MET A 304 -4.70 1.18 -10.05
N ALA A 305 -4.21 1.32 -11.27
CA ALA A 305 -3.60 0.20 -11.99
C ALA A 305 -2.24 -0.12 -11.38
N ALA A 306 -1.92 -1.40 -11.25
CA ALA A 306 -0.55 -1.85 -11.06
C ALA A 306 0.27 -1.62 -12.35
N ALA A 307 1.61 -1.64 -12.20
CA ALA A 307 2.54 -1.41 -13.29
C ALA A 307 2.38 -2.42 -14.45
N ASP A 308 1.92 -3.64 -14.16
CA ASP A 308 1.67 -4.68 -15.17
C ASP A 308 0.39 -4.45 -16.00
N LEU A 309 -0.56 -3.65 -15.50
CA LEU A 309 -1.82 -3.32 -16.17
C LEU A 309 -1.76 -1.99 -16.91
N ALA A 310 -1.04 -0.99 -16.39
CA ALA A 310 -1.00 0.36 -16.94
C ALA A 310 -0.70 0.44 -18.46
N PRO A 311 0.23 -0.35 -19.03
CA PRO A 311 0.52 -0.32 -20.47
C PRO A 311 -0.62 -0.89 -21.34
N VAL A 312 -1.46 -1.76 -20.78
CA VAL A 312 -2.53 -2.49 -21.49
C VAL A 312 -3.81 -1.66 -21.63
N LEU A 313 -4.01 -0.67 -20.75
CA LEU A 313 -5.17 0.23 -20.77
C LEU A 313 -5.16 1.22 -21.93
N ILE A 314 -3.97 1.56 -22.42
CA ILE A 314 -3.77 2.50 -23.53
C ILE A 314 -4.21 1.86 -24.86
N HIS A 315 -4.19 0.53 -24.98
CA HIS A 315 -4.41 -0.20 -26.24
C HIS A 315 -5.65 -1.09 -26.25
N SER A 316 -6.20 -1.47 -25.09
CA SER A 316 -7.36 -2.35 -25.01
C SER A 316 -8.36 -1.75 -24.04
N LYS A 317 -9.65 -1.72 -24.41
CA LYS A 317 -10.78 -1.20 -23.62
C LYS A 317 -11.04 -1.98 -22.32
N ARG A 318 -9.99 -2.44 -21.62
CA ARG A 318 -10.04 -3.11 -20.34
C ARG A 318 -10.24 -2.05 -19.27
N SER A 319 -11.27 -2.21 -18.46
CA SER A 319 -11.62 -1.34 -17.34
C SER A 319 -11.70 -2.20 -16.08
N TRP A 320 -11.33 -1.64 -14.94
CA TRP A 320 -11.79 -2.14 -13.64
C TRP A 320 -12.99 -1.31 -13.18
N ASP A 321 -13.84 -1.88 -12.35
CA ASP A 321 -14.89 -1.13 -11.67
C ASP A 321 -14.92 -1.42 -10.17
N VAL A 322 -15.33 -0.41 -9.42
CA VAL A 322 -15.69 -0.51 -8.02
C VAL A 322 -17.21 -0.41 -7.98
N HIS A 323 -17.87 -1.55 -7.79
CA HIS A 323 -19.33 -1.61 -7.68
C HIS A 323 -19.75 -1.15 -6.29
N GLY A 324 -20.72 -0.24 -6.23
CA GLY A 324 -21.27 0.24 -4.97
C GLY A 324 -21.60 1.72 -4.97
N ARG A 325 -21.89 2.25 -3.78
CA ARG A 325 -22.24 3.65 -3.57
C ARG A 325 -20.98 4.50 -3.51
N LYS A 326 -21.03 5.71 -4.09
CA LYS A 326 -19.87 6.62 -4.20
C LYS A 326 -20.18 7.96 -3.55
N TYR A 327 -19.22 8.52 -2.82
CA TYR A 327 -19.33 9.83 -2.18
C TYR A 327 -18.03 10.61 -2.38
N ARG A 328 -18.09 11.76 -3.07
CA ARG A 328 -16.96 12.69 -3.29
C ARG A 328 -15.65 12.04 -3.76
N ASN A 329 -15.75 11.03 -4.64
CA ASN A 329 -14.57 10.43 -5.27
C ASN A 329 -13.99 11.41 -6.31
N ILE A 330 -12.66 11.49 -6.40
CA ILE A 330 -11.94 12.35 -7.34
C ILE A 330 -11.05 11.46 -8.25
N GLY A 331 -10.78 11.91 -9.47
CA GLY A 331 -9.86 11.28 -10.41
C GLY A 331 -10.54 10.82 -11.73
N PRO A 332 -9.74 10.43 -12.74
CA PRO A 332 -10.25 10.17 -14.10
C PRO A 332 -11.34 9.10 -14.18
N ALA A 333 -11.29 8.09 -13.29
CA ALA A 333 -12.26 7.00 -13.21
C ALA A 333 -13.43 7.26 -12.22
N ALA A 334 -13.45 8.42 -11.55
CA ALA A 334 -14.45 8.77 -10.54
C ALA A 334 -15.79 9.23 -11.14
N SER A 335 -15.80 9.64 -12.41
CA SER A 335 -17.03 10.07 -13.11
C SER A 335 -18.13 9.00 -13.02
N THR A 336 -19.33 9.43 -12.69
CA THR A 336 -20.52 8.57 -12.52
C THR A 336 -21.42 8.56 -13.76
N ASN A 337 -21.11 9.37 -14.79
CA ASN A 337 -21.96 9.64 -15.96
C ASN A 337 -22.23 8.41 -16.85
N ARG A 338 -21.35 7.39 -16.80
CA ARG A 338 -21.48 6.14 -17.57
C ARG A 338 -21.69 4.91 -16.67
N ARG A 339 -22.14 5.10 -15.43
CA ARG A 339 -22.33 4.00 -14.49
C ARG A 339 -23.67 3.30 -14.68
N VAL A 340 -23.70 2.05 -14.21
CA VAL A 340 -24.88 1.18 -14.24
C VAL A 340 -26.05 1.86 -13.53
N LYS A 341 -27.25 1.75 -14.10
CA LYS A 341 -28.48 2.35 -13.56
C LYS A 341 -29.26 1.39 -12.66
N TRP A 342 -28.57 0.43 -12.05
CA TRP A 342 -29.22 -0.57 -11.20
C TRP A 342 -29.78 0.09 -9.94
N GLU A 343 -30.91 -0.42 -9.44
CA GLU A 343 -31.62 0.12 -8.27
C GLU A 343 -30.71 0.23 -7.02
N GLY A 344 -29.75 -0.69 -6.85
CA GLY A 344 -28.78 -0.67 -5.75
C GLY A 344 -27.61 0.32 -5.91
N TYR A 345 -27.35 0.81 -7.13
CA TYR A 345 -26.29 1.79 -7.39
C TYR A 345 -26.80 3.20 -7.14
N ARG A 346 -26.09 3.95 -6.30
CA ARG A 346 -26.43 5.34 -6.01
C ARG A 346 -25.20 6.17 -5.66
N VAL A 347 -25.18 7.38 -6.19
CA VAL A 347 -24.24 8.42 -5.78
C VAL A 347 -24.80 9.02 -4.48
N ILE A 348 -24.02 8.93 -3.42
CA ILE A 348 -24.34 9.60 -2.15
C ILE A 348 -23.96 11.06 -2.34
N THR A 349 -24.88 11.97 -2.04
CA THR A 349 -24.65 13.42 -2.08
C THR A 349 -24.73 14.05 -0.69
N SER A 350 -25.32 13.35 0.29
CA SER A 350 -25.48 13.81 1.66
C SER A 350 -24.33 13.35 2.58
N ALA A 351 -23.71 14.30 3.28
CA ALA A 351 -22.72 14.02 4.30
C ALA A 351 -23.31 13.20 5.47
N THR A 352 -24.55 13.46 5.86
CA THR A 352 -25.27 12.71 6.92
C THR A 352 -25.46 11.25 6.53
N GLU A 353 -25.63 10.98 5.25
CA GLU A 353 -25.73 9.61 4.79
C GLU A 353 -24.36 8.93 4.71
N ALA A 354 -23.36 9.63 4.15
CA ALA A 354 -22.00 9.12 4.06
C ALA A 354 -21.39 8.86 5.45
N SER A 355 -21.76 9.65 6.46
CA SER A 355 -21.28 9.50 7.84
C SER A 355 -21.62 8.14 8.44
N LYS A 356 -22.70 7.47 7.98
CA LYS A 356 -23.08 6.12 8.42
C LYS A 356 -22.01 5.07 8.09
N PHE A 357 -21.17 5.33 7.08
CA PHE A 357 -20.11 4.43 6.62
C PHE A 357 -18.73 4.79 7.19
N THR A 358 -18.65 5.75 8.12
CA THR A 358 -17.39 6.12 8.77
C THR A 358 -16.94 5.09 9.81
N VAL A 359 -15.68 5.16 10.24
CA VAL A 359 -15.12 4.25 11.25
C VAL A 359 -15.93 4.27 12.55
N THR A 360 -16.34 5.44 13.02
CA THR A 360 -17.16 5.57 14.23
C THR A 360 -18.51 4.88 14.08
N ASN A 361 -19.24 5.12 12.99
CA ASN A 361 -20.62 4.69 12.88
C ASN A 361 -20.77 3.25 12.34
N PHE A 362 -19.91 2.85 11.42
CA PHE A 362 -20.07 1.58 10.71
C PHE A 362 -19.51 0.38 11.47
N ILE A 363 -18.37 0.58 12.15
CA ILE A 363 -17.67 -0.49 12.87
C ILE A 363 -17.47 -0.18 14.37
N ALA A 364 -18.14 0.85 14.88
CA ALA A 364 -17.99 1.32 16.26
C ALA A 364 -16.52 1.60 16.64
N GLY A 365 -15.69 2.03 15.68
CA GLY A 365 -14.23 2.03 15.77
C GLY A 365 -13.66 2.80 16.97
N THR A 366 -14.32 3.87 17.38
CA THR A 366 -13.91 4.68 18.55
C THR A 366 -13.94 3.91 19.87
N SER A 367 -14.72 2.83 19.97
CA SER A 367 -14.80 2.02 21.19
C SER A 367 -13.64 1.02 21.36
N TRP A 368 -12.89 0.70 20.29
CA TRP A 368 -11.91 -0.39 20.35
C TRP A 368 -10.57 -0.08 19.66
N LEU A 369 -10.54 0.70 18.57
CA LEU A 369 -9.29 1.04 17.87
C LEU A 369 -8.26 1.79 18.73
N PRO A 370 -8.64 2.71 19.66
CA PRO A 370 -7.68 3.35 20.54
C PRO A 370 -6.87 2.37 21.39
N SER A 371 -7.47 1.25 21.80
CA SER A 371 -6.79 0.21 22.58
C SER A 371 -5.71 -0.52 21.76
N VAL A 372 -5.86 -0.57 20.44
CA VAL A 372 -4.89 -1.19 19.52
C VAL A 372 -3.65 -0.31 19.34
N GLY A 373 -3.80 1.01 19.48
CA GLY A 373 -2.71 1.99 19.33
C GLY A 373 -2.42 2.36 17.87
N ILE A 374 -3.38 2.16 16.97
CA ILE A 374 -3.25 2.46 15.53
C ILE A 374 -4.01 3.76 15.21
N PRO A 375 -3.43 4.68 14.42
CA PRO A 375 -4.11 5.92 14.02
C PRO A 375 -5.28 5.62 13.08
N PHE A 376 -6.39 6.33 13.27
CA PHE A 376 -7.55 6.26 12.38
C PHE A 376 -8.29 7.59 12.33
N THR A 377 -8.95 7.85 11.20
CA THR A 377 -9.89 8.96 11.04
C THR A 377 -11.28 8.45 11.42
N PRO A 378 -11.92 9.00 12.47
CA PRO A 378 -13.20 8.50 12.97
C PRO A 378 -14.37 8.82 12.04
N GLY A 379 -14.36 9.98 11.38
CA GLY A 379 -15.44 10.54 10.56
C GLY A 379 -15.05 10.79 9.09
N LEU A 380 -15.85 11.62 8.42
CA LEU A 380 -15.63 12.10 7.05
C LEU A 380 -14.53 13.15 6.94
#